data_AF-A0A2Z5EC17-F1
#
_entry.id   AF-A0A2Z5EC17-F1
#
_cell.length_a   1.000
_cell.length_b   1.000
_cell.length_c   1.000
_cell.angle_alpha   90.00
_cell.angle_beta   90.00
_cell.angle_gamma   90.00
#
_symmetry.space_group_name_H-M   'P 1'
#
loop_
_entity.id
_entity.type
_entity.pdbx_description
1 polymer ?
#
loop_
_entity_poly.entity_id
_entity_poly.type
_entity_poly.pdbx_seq_one_letter_code
_entity_poly.pdbx_strand_id
1 'polypeptide(L)'
;MKNLWALIERDQPAILEKMGVWHTERMTEMADMNVVLFTSHEVAFRWRDHSLTRWLLSPHALASDFDRAAAHESTRLNWLVVDEIAYPMFVDLFSSQQMDWLKKLRDGSPKVWSGRSSARQRDQFAKHVEAMSGTAGLDIFQVQRAMRAGLDSFQPIQVRDNPQPEYPLRGEADEVYPSGKPKPQPYACDGETYYVRSRDWWHDGKHRVAQTLLMTTTETVPANVVREVMKRATSGINHGGGERPDEATLELVDYRPNFRLGRDPVDVYVSGEVRANTIDQQTAEYQNQPHVHIISNKLSDVDNATNHHSARGINDLTHKNIVQIVTMFPPVQYKELRALGSWLGRDDLVRLSHIDQINQSCGRNRGPRNQGKRHLLKINLKLFRLLNACPSAMKELRYAFRTTVDANQIGNTVRPL
;
A
#
# COMPACT_ATOMS: atom_id res chain seq x y z
N MET A 1 -20.64 21.73 -3.44
CA MET A 1 -19.25 21.24 -3.48
C MET A 1 -18.89 21.10 -4.96
N LYS A 2 -17.87 21.79 -5.48
CA LYS A 2 -17.45 21.62 -6.90
C LYS A 2 -16.70 20.29 -7.01
N ASN A 3 -17.04 19.46 -8.00
CA ASN A 3 -16.31 18.21 -8.23
C ASN A 3 -14.85 18.50 -8.66
N LEU A 4 -13.96 17.51 -8.53
CA LEU A 4 -12.54 17.67 -8.85
C LEU A 4 -12.31 18.15 -10.30
N TRP A 5 -13.09 17.62 -11.24
CA TRP A 5 -12.96 17.94 -12.65
C TRP A 5 -13.30 19.39 -12.96
N ALA A 6 -14.32 19.96 -12.33
CA ALA A 6 -14.64 21.38 -12.45
C ALA A 6 -13.55 22.30 -11.88
N LEU A 7 -12.78 21.83 -10.89
CA LEU A 7 -11.60 22.56 -10.40
C LEU A 7 -10.45 22.50 -11.40
N ILE A 8 -10.16 21.31 -11.95
CA ILE A 8 -9.09 21.12 -12.95
C ILE A 8 -9.40 21.93 -14.22
N GLU A 9 -10.63 21.88 -14.72
CA GLU A 9 -11.06 22.62 -15.91
C GLU A 9 -10.87 24.13 -15.74
N ARG A 10 -11.23 24.66 -14.57
CA ARG A 10 -11.08 26.08 -14.25
C ARG A 10 -9.62 26.49 -14.04
N ASP A 11 -8.89 25.74 -13.22
CA ASP A 11 -7.59 26.18 -12.70
C ASP A 11 -6.41 25.67 -13.54
N GLN A 12 -6.63 24.62 -14.34
CA GLN A 12 -5.61 23.91 -15.09
C GLN A 12 -6.12 23.42 -16.47
N PRO A 13 -6.74 24.27 -17.31
CA PRO A 13 -7.34 23.85 -18.58
C PRO A 13 -6.34 23.19 -19.55
N ALA A 14 -5.09 23.66 -19.59
CA ALA A 14 -4.03 23.07 -20.39
C ALA A 14 -3.64 21.64 -19.93
N ILE A 15 -3.88 21.31 -18.66
CA ILE A 15 -3.69 19.94 -18.15
C ILE A 15 -4.82 19.04 -18.63
N LEU A 16 -6.05 19.55 -18.61
CA LEU A 16 -7.21 18.82 -19.10
C LEU A 16 -7.08 18.50 -20.59
N GLU A 17 -6.57 19.44 -21.39
CA GLU A 17 -6.28 19.21 -22.81
C GLU A 17 -5.25 18.09 -23.02
N LYS A 18 -4.10 18.15 -22.32
CA LYS A 18 -3.07 17.10 -22.38
C LYS A 18 -3.58 15.74 -21.90
N MET A 19 -4.39 15.73 -20.84
CA MET A 19 -5.06 14.51 -20.37
C MET A 19 -6.05 13.98 -21.39
N GLY A 20 -6.78 14.85 -22.09
CA GLY A 20 -7.71 14.48 -23.15
C GLY A 20 -7.01 13.77 -24.30
N VAL A 21 -5.93 14.37 -24.83
CA VAL A 21 -5.11 13.74 -25.89
C VAL A 21 -4.61 12.36 -25.46
N TRP A 22 -3.97 12.28 -24.29
CA TRP A 22 -3.46 11.01 -23.76
C TRP A 22 -4.56 9.97 -23.50
N HIS A 23 -5.71 10.41 -22.98
CA HIS A 23 -6.86 9.55 -22.72
C HIS A 23 -7.44 9.00 -24.03
N THR A 24 -7.61 9.84 -25.05
CA THR A 24 -8.10 9.42 -26.37
C THR A 24 -7.17 8.42 -27.04
N GLU A 25 -5.85 8.64 -26.99
CA GLU A 25 -4.85 7.67 -27.46
C GLU A 25 -5.06 6.31 -26.77
N ARG A 26 -5.17 6.32 -25.45
CA ARG A 26 -5.29 5.08 -24.67
C ARG A 26 -6.65 4.39 -24.82
N MET A 27 -7.74 5.14 -24.99
CA MET A 27 -9.07 4.56 -25.25
C MET A 27 -9.18 3.97 -26.66
N THR A 28 -8.47 4.53 -27.65
CA THR A 28 -8.45 4.01 -29.03
C THR A 28 -7.78 2.63 -29.07
N GLU A 29 -6.74 2.41 -28.27
CA GLU A 29 -6.12 1.08 -28.10
C GLU A 29 -7.07 0.05 -27.47
N MET A 30 -8.21 0.49 -26.91
CA MET A 30 -9.07 -0.28 -26.03
C MET A 30 -10.53 -0.40 -26.53
N ALA A 31 -10.81 0.03 -27.77
CA ALA A 31 -12.13 0.42 -28.27
C ALA A 31 -13.20 -0.70 -28.40
N ASP A 32 -12.82 -1.98 -28.40
CA ASP A 32 -13.76 -3.10 -28.69
C ASP A 32 -14.37 -3.78 -27.44
N MET A 33 -14.19 -3.21 -26.24
CA MET A 33 -14.37 -3.95 -24.98
C MET A 33 -15.34 -3.25 -24.00
N ASN A 34 -16.64 -3.25 -24.28
CA ASN A 34 -17.62 -2.48 -23.50
C ASN A 34 -18.35 -3.33 -22.43
N VAL A 35 -17.82 -3.36 -21.19
CA VAL A 35 -18.55 -3.39 -19.89
C VAL A 35 -17.53 -2.97 -18.82
N VAL A 36 -17.76 -1.84 -18.16
CA VAL A 36 -16.88 -1.30 -17.09
C VAL A 36 -17.56 -1.46 -15.74
N LEU A 37 -16.98 -2.24 -14.82
CA LEU A 37 -17.42 -2.28 -13.43
C LEU A 37 -16.47 -1.46 -12.56
N PHE A 38 -16.98 -0.36 -12.00
CA PHE A 38 -16.42 0.29 -10.82
C PHE A 38 -17.07 -0.31 -9.59
N THR A 39 -16.29 -0.87 -8.68
CA THR A 39 -16.85 -1.50 -7.49
C THR A 39 -15.95 -1.30 -6.29
N SER A 40 -16.53 -1.44 -5.08
CA SER A 40 -15.74 -1.47 -3.86
C SER A 40 -14.76 -2.65 -3.88
N HIS A 41 -13.61 -2.44 -3.24
CA HIS A 41 -12.54 -3.43 -3.12
C HIS A 41 -13.02 -4.83 -2.73
N GLU A 42 -13.89 -4.93 -1.73
CA GLU A 42 -14.37 -6.23 -1.25
C GLU A 42 -15.17 -7.00 -2.30
N VAL A 43 -15.98 -6.32 -3.10
CA VAL A 43 -16.77 -6.94 -4.16
C VAL A 43 -15.86 -7.40 -5.29
N ALA A 44 -14.86 -6.61 -5.68
CA ALA A 44 -13.84 -7.01 -6.65
C ALA A 44 -13.09 -8.27 -6.20
N PHE A 45 -12.63 -8.31 -4.94
CA PHE A 45 -11.84 -9.42 -4.41
C PHE A 45 -12.62 -10.72 -4.24
N ARG A 46 -13.94 -10.62 -4.05
CA ARG A 46 -14.84 -11.76 -3.91
C ARG A 46 -15.59 -12.09 -5.19
N TRP A 47 -15.26 -11.45 -6.31
CA TRP A 47 -15.97 -11.70 -7.58
C TRP A 47 -15.88 -13.17 -8.04
N ARG A 48 -14.76 -13.83 -7.72
CA ARG A 48 -14.57 -15.27 -7.95
C ARG A 48 -15.37 -16.17 -6.99
N ASP A 49 -15.83 -15.68 -5.85
CA ASP A 49 -16.41 -16.51 -4.79
C ASP A 49 -17.86 -16.99 -5.10
N HIS A 50 -18.26 -17.04 -6.38
CA HIS A 50 -19.60 -17.45 -6.86
C HIS A 50 -20.76 -16.85 -6.04
N SER A 51 -20.68 -15.55 -5.75
CA SER A 51 -21.68 -14.88 -4.92
C SER A 51 -22.99 -14.63 -5.68
N LEU A 52 -24.09 -14.56 -4.94
CA LEU A 52 -25.40 -14.15 -5.49
C LEU A 52 -25.31 -12.80 -6.21
N THR A 53 -24.50 -11.87 -5.71
CA THR A 53 -24.27 -10.54 -6.31
C THR A 53 -23.74 -10.64 -7.74
N ARG A 54 -22.83 -11.58 -8.04
CA ARG A 54 -22.36 -11.82 -9.40
C ARG A 54 -23.45 -12.45 -10.26
N TRP A 55 -24.19 -13.41 -9.70
CA TRP A 55 -25.25 -14.10 -10.43
C TRP A 55 -26.37 -13.17 -10.87
N LEU A 56 -26.69 -12.11 -10.11
CA LEU A 56 -27.67 -11.08 -10.51
C LEU A 56 -27.37 -10.39 -11.85
N LEU A 57 -26.14 -10.50 -12.38
CA LEU A 57 -25.81 -10.02 -13.73
C LEU A 57 -26.27 -10.97 -14.85
N SER A 58 -26.66 -12.20 -14.52
CA SER A 58 -27.29 -13.11 -15.46
C SER A 58 -28.78 -12.78 -15.59
N PRO A 59 -29.34 -12.69 -16.81
CA PRO A 59 -30.78 -12.50 -17.02
C PRO A 59 -31.66 -13.56 -16.32
N HIS A 60 -31.08 -14.72 -16.02
CA HIS A 60 -31.77 -15.87 -15.43
C HIS A 60 -31.45 -16.07 -13.94
N ALA A 61 -30.79 -15.11 -13.27
CA ALA A 61 -30.30 -15.24 -11.89
C ALA A 61 -31.33 -15.72 -10.86
N LEU A 62 -32.60 -15.39 -11.11
CA LEU A 62 -33.73 -15.68 -10.22
C LEU A 62 -34.64 -16.79 -10.76
N ALA A 63 -34.28 -17.40 -11.89
CA ALA A 63 -35.04 -18.50 -12.48
C ALA A 63 -34.86 -19.79 -11.66
N SER A 64 -35.91 -20.61 -11.60
CA SER A 64 -35.90 -21.88 -10.85
C SER A 64 -34.94 -22.92 -11.42
N ASP A 65 -34.60 -22.79 -12.70
CA ASP A 65 -33.68 -23.63 -13.47
C ASP A 65 -32.30 -22.96 -13.69
N PHE A 66 -31.97 -21.93 -12.90
CA PHE A 66 -30.74 -21.16 -13.04
C PHE A 66 -29.47 -22.04 -12.99
N ASP A 67 -28.82 -22.18 -14.15
CA ASP A 67 -27.53 -22.84 -14.26
C ASP A 67 -26.40 -21.91 -13.77
N ARG A 68 -25.96 -22.16 -12.54
CA ARG A 68 -24.87 -21.41 -11.89
C ARG A 68 -23.53 -21.55 -12.60
N ALA A 69 -23.29 -22.66 -13.31
CA ALA A 69 -22.06 -22.89 -14.04
C ALA A 69 -22.07 -22.13 -15.38
N ALA A 70 -23.17 -22.17 -16.13
CA ALA A 70 -23.33 -21.37 -17.35
C ALA A 70 -23.31 -19.86 -17.06
N ALA A 71 -23.95 -19.44 -15.96
CA ALA A 71 -23.93 -18.04 -15.52
C ALA A 71 -22.53 -17.52 -15.18
N HIS A 72 -21.58 -18.40 -14.88
CA HIS A 72 -20.20 -18.00 -14.60
C HIS A 72 -19.54 -17.36 -15.83
N GLU A 73 -19.68 -17.97 -17.00
CA GLU A 73 -19.13 -17.42 -18.25
C GLU A 73 -19.92 -16.22 -18.74
N SER A 74 -21.25 -16.27 -18.66
CA SER A 74 -22.10 -15.16 -19.12
C SER A 74 -22.01 -13.90 -18.25
N THR A 75 -21.39 -13.96 -17.07
CA THR A 75 -21.22 -12.82 -16.13
C THR A 75 -19.77 -12.36 -16.01
N ARG A 76 -18.90 -12.75 -16.95
CA ARG A 76 -17.52 -12.23 -17.00
C ARG A 76 -17.53 -10.75 -17.30
N LEU A 77 -16.63 -10.03 -16.63
CA LEU A 77 -16.45 -8.62 -16.87
C LEU A 77 -15.52 -8.42 -18.08
N ASN A 78 -15.83 -7.45 -18.92
CA ASN A 78 -14.84 -6.99 -19.89
C ASN A 78 -13.77 -6.20 -19.12
N TRP A 79 -14.17 -5.21 -18.32
CA TRP A 79 -13.27 -4.38 -17.53
C TRP A 79 -13.65 -4.36 -16.06
N LEU A 80 -12.62 -4.42 -15.23
CA LEU A 80 -12.72 -4.17 -13.80
C LEU A 80 -11.78 -3.01 -13.45
N VAL A 81 -12.33 -1.95 -12.87
CA VAL A 81 -11.55 -0.81 -12.36
C VAL A 81 -11.48 -0.90 -10.85
N VAL A 82 -10.27 -0.91 -10.31
CA VAL A 82 -10.01 -0.91 -8.86
C VAL A 82 -9.23 0.34 -8.49
N ASP A 83 -9.84 1.20 -7.70
CA ASP A 83 -9.26 2.46 -7.24
C ASP A 83 -8.63 2.36 -5.86
N GLU A 84 -7.66 3.20 -5.51
CA GLU A 84 -6.96 3.22 -4.22
C GLU A 84 -6.30 1.88 -3.82
N ILE A 85 -5.68 1.21 -4.80
CA ILE A 85 -5.03 -0.07 -4.53
C ILE A 85 -3.85 0.03 -3.54
N ALA A 86 -3.73 -0.97 -2.67
CA ALA A 86 -2.64 -1.15 -1.71
C ALA A 86 -1.91 -2.48 -1.97
N TYR A 87 -0.61 -2.55 -1.66
CA TYR A 87 0.17 -3.77 -1.90
C TYR A 87 -0.39 -5.03 -1.21
N PRO A 88 -0.99 -4.97 0.01
CA PRO A 88 -1.55 -6.16 0.63
C PRO A 88 -2.72 -6.74 -0.16
N MET A 89 -3.27 -6.05 -1.16
CA MET A 89 -4.32 -6.60 -2.02
C MET A 89 -3.78 -7.63 -3.02
N PHE A 90 -2.46 -7.65 -3.25
CA PHE A 90 -1.82 -8.50 -4.26
C PHE A 90 -0.88 -9.54 -3.69
N VAL A 91 -0.42 -9.34 -2.46
CA VAL A 91 0.53 -10.23 -1.81
C VAL A 91 0.10 -10.49 -0.37
N ASP A 92 0.13 -11.75 0.02
CA ASP A 92 0.16 -12.14 1.43
C ASP A 92 1.62 -12.27 1.87
N LEU A 93 1.96 -11.68 3.00
CA LEU A 93 3.30 -11.67 3.56
C LEU A 93 3.18 -11.93 5.06
N PHE A 94 3.85 -12.96 5.55
CA PHE A 94 3.84 -13.36 6.97
C PHE A 94 5.26 -13.53 7.49
N SER A 95 5.53 -13.07 8.70
CA SER A 95 6.78 -13.39 9.40
C SER A 95 6.83 -14.87 9.80
N SER A 96 8.01 -15.40 10.14
CA SER A 96 8.12 -16.76 10.70
C SER A 96 7.21 -16.98 11.91
N GLN A 97 7.12 -16.02 12.82
CA GLN A 97 6.25 -16.10 13.99
C GLN A 97 4.77 -16.23 13.59
N GLN A 98 4.32 -15.43 12.61
CA GLN A 98 2.95 -15.49 12.09
C GLN A 98 2.67 -16.82 11.38
N MET A 99 3.62 -17.31 10.58
CA MET A 99 3.49 -18.58 9.88
C MET A 99 3.43 -19.77 10.86
N ASP A 100 4.24 -19.76 11.92
CA ASP A 100 4.20 -20.78 12.96
C ASP A 100 2.89 -20.73 13.75
N TRP A 101 2.37 -19.53 14.02
CA TRP A 101 1.06 -19.35 14.64
C TRP A 101 -0.06 -19.92 13.75
N LEU A 102 -0.03 -19.64 12.43
CA LEU A 102 -0.98 -20.21 11.47
C LEU A 102 -0.90 -21.75 11.43
N LYS A 103 0.31 -22.32 11.40
CA LYS A 103 0.51 -23.78 11.43
C LYS A 103 -0.10 -24.39 12.70
N LYS A 104 0.18 -23.83 13.88
CA LYS A 104 -0.41 -24.28 15.15
C LYS A 104 -1.94 -24.20 15.14
N LEU A 105 -2.51 -23.12 14.61
CA LEU A 105 -3.95 -22.96 14.49
C LEU A 105 -4.59 -24.02 13.57
N ARG A 106 -3.96 -24.29 12.41
CA ARG A 106 -4.38 -25.33 11.46
C ARG A 106 -4.32 -26.71 12.11
N ASP A 107 -3.19 -27.04 12.71
CA ASP A 107 -2.89 -28.38 13.22
C ASP A 107 -3.70 -28.71 14.48
N GLY A 108 -4.07 -27.70 15.28
CA GLY A 108 -4.98 -27.87 16.41
C GLY A 108 -6.43 -28.17 16.01
N SER A 109 -6.84 -27.89 14.77
CA SER A 109 -8.22 -28.13 14.29
C SER A 109 -8.29 -28.31 12.76
N PRO A 110 -7.65 -29.35 12.19
CA PRO A 110 -7.47 -29.48 10.75
C PRO A 110 -8.80 -29.61 10.01
N LYS A 111 -9.80 -30.28 10.61
CA LYS A 111 -11.14 -30.44 10.02
C LYS A 111 -11.92 -29.11 9.94
N VAL A 112 -11.66 -28.16 10.83
CA VAL A 112 -12.30 -26.83 10.81
C VAL A 112 -11.72 -25.99 9.69
N TRP A 113 -10.39 -25.99 9.57
CA TRP A 113 -9.66 -25.14 8.63
C TRP A 113 -9.64 -25.67 7.20
N SER A 114 -9.77 -26.99 7.01
CA SER A 114 -10.05 -27.59 5.69
C SER A 114 -11.51 -27.43 5.24
N GLY A 115 -12.43 -27.18 6.19
CA GLY A 115 -13.85 -26.96 5.90
C GLY A 115 -14.13 -25.56 5.35
N ARG A 116 -15.32 -25.37 4.75
CA ARG A 116 -15.80 -24.07 4.23
C ARG A 116 -16.67 -23.27 5.21
N SER A 117 -16.91 -23.78 6.42
CA SER A 117 -17.82 -23.15 7.39
C SER A 117 -17.17 -21.95 8.08
N SER A 118 -17.47 -20.74 7.60
CA SER A 118 -16.93 -19.51 8.18
C SER A 118 -17.31 -19.32 9.65
N ALA A 119 -18.48 -19.78 10.08
CA ALA A 119 -18.91 -19.66 11.48
C ALA A 119 -18.03 -20.52 12.40
N ARG A 120 -17.78 -21.78 12.03
CA ARG A 120 -16.90 -22.68 12.80
C ARG A 120 -15.46 -22.18 12.83
N GLN A 121 -14.97 -21.61 11.72
CA GLN A 121 -13.64 -21.01 11.67
C GLN A 121 -13.50 -19.79 12.60
N ARG A 122 -14.53 -18.94 12.67
CA ARG A 122 -14.55 -17.79 13.59
C ARG A 122 -14.55 -18.22 15.06
N ASP A 123 -15.37 -19.20 15.40
CA ASP A 123 -15.43 -19.77 16.76
C ASP A 123 -14.07 -20.39 17.15
N GLN A 124 -13.47 -21.18 16.26
CA GLN A 124 -12.17 -21.79 16.51
C GLN A 124 -11.04 -20.76 16.60
N PHE A 125 -11.09 -19.70 15.80
CA PHE A 125 -10.15 -18.58 15.90
C PHE A 125 -10.26 -17.90 17.26
N ALA A 126 -11.47 -17.57 17.73
CA ALA A 126 -11.67 -16.93 19.03
C ALA A 126 -11.10 -17.79 20.18
N LYS A 127 -11.38 -19.10 20.18
CA LYS A 127 -10.84 -20.06 21.16
C LYS A 127 -9.31 -20.12 21.14
N HIS A 128 -8.72 -20.11 19.95
CA HIS A 128 -7.27 -20.16 19.83
C HIS A 128 -6.60 -18.85 20.26
N VAL A 129 -7.22 -17.70 19.97
CA VAL A 129 -6.74 -16.39 20.41
C VAL A 129 -6.74 -16.29 21.93
N GLU A 130 -7.79 -16.80 22.58
CA GLU A 130 -7.87 -16.90 24.04
C GLU A 130 -6.75 -17.81 24.59
N ALA A 131 -6.59 -19.01 24.02
CA ALA A 131 -5.57 -19.97 24.46
C ALA A 131 -4.12 -19.46 24.26
N MET A 132 -3.86 -18.70 23.20
CA MET A 132 -2.53 -18.19 22.85
C MET A 132 -2.27 -16.77 23.38
N SER A 133 -3.24 -16.16 24.08
CA SER A 133 -3.16 -14.76 24.55
C SER A 133 -2.82 -13.76 23.45
N GLY A 134 -3.36 -13.96 22.23
CA GLY A 134 -3.15 -13.05 21.11
C GLY A 134 -3.31 -13.67 19.73
N THR A 135 -3.22 -12.81 18.70
CA THR A 135 -3.47 -13.16 17.29
C THR A 135 -2.21 -13.19 16.43
N ALA A 136 -1.02 -12.97 17.02
CA ALA A 136 0.21 -12.65 16.28
C ALA A 136 0.05 -11.44 15.32
N GLY A 137 -0.90 -10.54 15.61
CA GLY A 137 -1.21 -9.39 14.76
C GLY A 137 -2.08 -9.72 13.53
N LEU A 138 -2.65 -10.92 13.46
CA LEU A 138 -3.49 -11.36 12.33
C LEU A 138 -4.99 -11.17 12.63
N ASP A 139 -5.74 -10.74 11.63
CA ASP A 139 -7.21 -10.78 11.66
C ASP A 139 -7.76 -12.09 11.10
N ILE A 140 -9.02 -12.39 11.41
CA ILE A 140 -9.68 -13.63 10.95
C ILE A 140 -9.75 -13.75 9.42
N PHE A 141 -9.88 -12.66 8.68
CA PHE A 141 -9.97 -12.70 7.23
C PHE A 141 -8.62 -13.03 6.59
N GLN A 142 -7.51 -12.53 7.16
CA GLN A 142 -6.15 -12.93 6.80
C GLN A 142 -5.94 -14.42 7.05
N VAL A 143 -6.35 -14.91 8.22
CA VAL A 143 -6.26 -16.34 8.58
C VAL A 143 -7.07 -17.20 7.60
N GLN A 144 -8.36 -16.89 7.39
CA GLN A 144 -9.21 -17.66 6.49
C GLN A 144 -8.65 -17.69 5.06
N ARG A 145 -8.10 -16.57 4.59
CA ARG A 145 -7.48 -16.49 3.27
C ARG A 145 -6.21 -17.33 3.17
N ALA A 146 -5.32 -17.27 4.17
CA ALA A 146 -4.12 -18.08 4.22
C ALA A 146 -4.44 -19.58 4.28
N MET A 147 -5.43 -19.98 5.09
CA MET A 147 -5.87 -21.37 5.19
C MET A 147 -6.51 -21.87 3.89
N ARG A 148 -7.35 -21.06 3.24
CA ARG A 148 -7.96 -21.40 1.94
C ARG A 148 -6.91 -21.59 0.85
N ALA A 149 -5.82 -20.83 0.90
CA ALA A 149 -4.71 -20.96 -0.03
C ALA A 149 -3.88 -22.23 0.20
N GLY A 150 -3.88 -22.74 1.42
CA GLY A 150 -2.92 -23.75 1.89
C GLY A 150 -1.59 -23.10 2.28
N LEU A 151 -1.14 -23.33 3.52
CA LEU A 151 0.08 -22.71 4.05
C LEU A 151 1.34 -23.14 3.29
N ASP A 152 1.31 -24.30 2.64
CA ASP A 152 2.44 -24.83 1.86
C ASP A 152 2.62 -24.11 0.51
N SER A 153 1.64 -23.30 0.09
CA SER A 153 1.74 -22.46 -1.12
C SER A 153 2.60 -21.20 -0.91
N PHE A 154 3.02 -20.92 0.32
CA PHE A 154 3.82 -19.75 0.64
C PHE A 154 5.31 -20.04 0.45
N GLN A 155 5.97 -19.20 -0.34
CA GLN A 155 7.40 -19.29 -0.59
C GLN A 155 8.17 -18.63 0.56
N PRO A 156 9.18 -19.28 1.15
CA PRO A 156 10.09 -18.62 2.07
C PRO A 156 11.02 -17.67 1.29
N ILE A 157 11.19 -16.46 1.81
CA ILE A 157 12.15 -15.46 1.35
C ILE A 157 13.02 -15.05 2.53
N GLN A 158 14.33 -14.88 2.27
CA GLN A 158 15.22 -14.26 3.23
C GLN A 158 15.26 -12.76 2.97
N VAL A 159 15.06 -11.98 4.02
CA VAL A 159 15.28 -10.53 3.99
C VAL A 159 16.76 -10.30 3.74
N ARG A 160 17.06 -9.49 2.73
CA ARG A 160 18.42 -9.02 2.44
C ARG A 160 18.51 -7.57 2.85
N ASP A 161 19.33 -7.29 3.85
CA ASP A 161 19.70 -5.92 4.13
C ASP A 161 20.82 -5.47 3.18
N ASN A 162 20.84 -4.18 2.85
CA ASN A 162 21.94 -3.63 2.06
C ASN A 162 23.18 -3.56 2.98
N PRO A 163 24.42 -3.60 2.44
CA PRO A 163 25.62 -3.36 3.25
C PRO A 163 25.57 -2.02 4.01
N GLN A 164 24.77 -1.07 3.51
CA GLN A 164 24.34 0.13 4.22
C GLN A 164 22.84 0.05 4.54
N PRO A 165 22.45 -0.26 5.78
CA PRO A 165 21.04 -0.42 6.15
C PRO A 165 20.27 0.89 5.92
N GLU A 166 19.05 0.80 5.37
CA GLU A 166 18.25 1.98 5.03
C GLU A 166 17.91 2.81 6.26
N TYR A 167 17.61 2.17 7.39
CA TYR A 167 17.49 2.84 8.67
C TYR A 167 18.73 2.57 9.52
N PRO A 168 19.14 3.53 10.37
CA PRO A 168 20.25 3.28 11.28
C PRO A 168 19.90 2.08 12.18
N LEU A 169 20.76 1.07 12.18
CA LEU A 169 20.84 0.10 13.26
C LEU A 169 21.03 0.91 14.53
N ARG A 170 20.00 1.03 15.37
CA ARG A 170 20.18 1.70 16.66
C ARG A 170 21.07 0.81 17.50
N GLY A 171 22.28 1.31 17.76
CA GLY A 171 23.39 0.54 18.29
C GLY A 171 24.21 -0.02 17.14
N GLU A 172 25.46 0.40 17.01
CA GLU A 172 26.47 -0.44 16.38
C GLU A 172 26.34 -1.85 16.99
N ALA A 173 26.70 -2.90 16.25
CA ALA A 173 26.53 -4.29 16.68
C ALA A 173 27.08 -4.59 18.10
N ASP A 174 27.90 -3.68 18.64
CA ASP A 174 28.58 -3.76 19.92
C ASP A 174 28.20 -2.63 20.93
N GLU A 175 27.15 -1.83 20.69
CA GLU A 175 26.74 -0.82 21.67
C GLU A 175 26.00 -1.46 22.84
N VAL A 176 26.72 -1.57 23.95
CA VAL A 176 26.21 -2.04 25.23
C VAL A 176 25.76 -0.82 26.05
N TYR A 177 24.61 -0.90 26.73
CA TYR A 177 24.29 0.06 27.80
C TYR A 177 25.44 0.06 28.82
N PRO A 178 25.63 1.14 29.61
CA PRO A 178 26.57 1.14 30.73
C PRO A 178 26.35 -0.04 31.71
N SER A 179 25.16 -0.64 31.69
CA SER A 179 24.77 -1.83 32.44
C SER A 179 25.21 -3.18 31.85
N GLY A 180 25.96 -3.22 30.74
CA GLY A 180 26.39 -4.49 30.14
C GLY A 180 25.35 -5.15 29.22
N LYS A 181 24.16 -4.57 29.04
CA LYS A 181 23.11 -5.12 28.15
C LYS A 181 23.23 -4.58 26.73
N PRO A 182 23.17 -5.42 25.68
CA PRO A 182 23.15 -4.94 24.29
C PRO A 182 21.94 -4.03 24.06
N LYS A 183 22.14 -2.93 23.34
CA LYS A 183 21.04 -2.06 22.96
C LYS A 183 20.14 -2.78 21.94
N PRO A 184 18.81 -2.68 22.06
CA PRO A 184 17.90 -3.29 21.11
C PRO A 184 18.07 -2.67 19.72
N GLN A 185 18.23 -3.52 18.71
CA GLN A 185 18.26 -3.15 17.29
C GLN A 185 16.91 -3.45 16.63
N PRO A 186 15.88 -2.60 16.82
CA PRO A 186 14.52 -2.94 16.40
C PRO A 186 14.35 -3.06 14.88
N TYR A 187 15.23 -2.42 14.09
CA TYR A 187 15.20 -2.47 12.63
C TYR A 187 16.10 -3.56 12.02
N ALA A 188 16.91 -4.27 12.84
CA ALA A 188 17.68 -5.40 12.34
C ALA A 188 16.73 -6.51 11.89
N CYS A 189 16.85 -6.90 10.62
CA CYS A 189 16.04 -7.95 10.02
C CYS A 189 16.78 -8.71 8.90
N ASP A 190 18.07 -8.45 8.69
CA ASP A 190 18.86 -9.21 7.73
C ASP A 190 18.84 -10.70 8.07
N GLY A 191 18.62 -11.55 7.08
CA GLY A 191 18.48 -13.00 7.27
C GLY A 191 17.21 -13.44 7.98
N GLU A 192 16.27 -12.54 8.32
CA GLU A 192 14.94 -12.96 8.78
C GLU A 192 14.17 -13.61 7.62
N THR A 193 13.45 -14.67 7.93
CA THR A 193 12.60 -15.36 6.97
C THR A 193 11.17 -14.81 7.01
N TYR A 194 10.65 -14.49 5.82
CA TYR A 194 9.25 -14.21 5.60
C TYR A 194 8.66 -15.23 4.62
N TYR A 195 7.35 -15.39 4.67
CA TYR A 195 6.59 -16.29 3.82
C TYR A 195 5.68 -15.45 2.94
N VAL A 196 5.86 -15.55 1.63
CA VAL A 196 5.19 -14.71 0.64
C VAL A 196 4.36 -15.54 -0.31
N ARG A 197 3.18 -15.03 -0.67
CA ARG A 197 2.31 -15.61 -1.69
C ARG A 197 1.67 -14.50 -2.51
N SER A 198 1.78 -14.58 -3.83
CA SER A 198 0.97 -13.77 -4.74
C SER A 198 -0.49 -14.15 -4.61
N ARG A 199 -1.36 -13.17 -4.47
CA ARG A 199 -2.81 -13.37 -4.57
C ARG A 199 -3.19 -13.59 -6.02
N ASP A 200 -4.44 -13.98 -6.22
CA ASP A 200 -4.97 -14.42 -7.50
C ASP A 200 -6.46 -14.10 -7.62
N TRP A 201 -6.95 -13.08 -6.91
CA TRP A 201 -8.38 -12.75 -6.86
C TRP A 201 -8.91 -12.27 -8.22
N TRP A 202 -8.05 -11.86 -9.15
CA TRP A 202 -8.40 -11.54 -10.54
C TRP A 202 -8.52 -12.80 -11.44
N HIS A 203 -8.32 -14.00 -10.88
CA HIS A 203 -8.54 -15.28 -11.53
C HIS A 203 -9.55 -16.15 -10.77
N ASP A 204 -10.28 -16.94 -11.55
CA ASP A 204 -11.10 -18.05 -11.08
C ASP A 204 -10.67 -19.34 -11.80
N GLY A 205 -9.82 -20.13 -11.14
CA GLY A 205 -9.18 -21.29 -11.74
C GLY A 205 -8.34 -20.91 -12.97
N LYS A 206 -8.77 -21.38 -14.15
CA LYS A 206 -8.16 -21.04 -15.45
C LYS A 206 -8.76 -19.78 -16.09
N HIS A 207 -9.89 -19.29 -15.57
CA HIS A 207 -10.62 -18.16 -16.13
C HIS A 207 -10.18 -16.85 -15.46
N ARG A 208 -10.33 -15.74 -16.19
CA ARG A 208 -10.11 -14.39 -15.64
C ARG A 208 -11.42 -13.81 -15.14
N VAL A 209 -11.35 -13.06 -14.04
CA VAL A 209 -12.48 -12.29 -13.52
C VAL A 209 -12.89 -11.19 -14.51
N ALA A 210 -11.91 -10.53 -15.13
CA ALA A 210 -12.11 -9.54 -16.18
C ALA A 210 -11.15 -9.78 -17.35
N GLN A 211 -11.52 -9.37 -18.56
CA GLN A 211 -10.59 -9.38 -19.70
C GLN A 211 -9.45 -8.37 -19.47
N THR A 212 -9.80 -7.17 -18.99
CA THR A 212 -8.89 -6.08 -18.65
C THR A 212 -9.05 -5.65 -17.19
N LEU A 213 -7.94 -5.43 -16.50
CA LEU A 213 -7.91 -4.96 -15.11
C LEU A 213 -7.17 -3.62 -15.05
N LEU A 214 -7.92 -2.55 -14.81
CA LEU A 214 -7.36 -1.21 -14.66
C LEU A 214 -7.24 -0.89 -13.18
N MET A 215 -6.03 -0.56 -12.75
CA MET A 215 -5.75 -0.21 -11.37
C MET A 215 -5.33 1.24 -11.28
N THR A 216 -6.04 2.02 -10.47
CA THR A 216 -5.69 3.40 -10.23
C THR A 216 -5.03 3.53 -8.87
N THR A 217 -3.79 4.04 -8.89
CA THR A 217 -3.10 4.45 -7.68
C THR A 217 -2.13 5.57 -7.98
N THR A 218 -1.96 6.44 -7.00
CA THR A 218 -0.89 7.43 -7.00
C THR A 218 0.39 6.93 -6.34
N GLU A 219 0.35 5.74 -5.75
CA GLU A 219 1.45 5.17 -4.97
C GLU A 219 2.34 4.28 -5.85
N THR A 220 3.65 4.40 -5.66
CA THR A 220 4.66 3.64 -6.40
C THR A 220 4.79 2.22 -5.87
N VAL A 221 4.70 2.02 -4.55
CA VAL A 221 4.88 0.70 -3.93
C VAL A 221 3.81 -0.30 -4.41
N PRO A 222 2.50 -0.02 -4.33
CA PRO A 222 1.47 -0.91 -4.86
C PRO A 222 1.65 -1.17 -6.37
N ALA A 223 1.97 -0.14 -7.16
CA ALA A 223 2.18 -0.29 -8.60
C ALA A 223 3.33 -1.26 -8.93
N ASN A 224 4.46 -1.18 -8.20
CA ASN A 224 5.58 -2.10 -8.38
C ASN A 224 5.22 -3.54 -7.99
N VAL A 225 4.46 -3.72 -6.90
CA VAL A 225 4.01 -5.05 -6.47
C VAL A 225 3.10 -5.69 -7.50
N VAL A 226 2.12 -4.94 -8.02
CA VAL A 226 1.23 -5.46 -9.06
C VAL A 226 2.00 -5.87 -10.30
N ARG A 227 2.93 -5.04 -10.78
CA ARG A 227 3.76 -5.37 -11.95
C ARG A 227 4.49 -6.69 -11.77
N GLU A 228 5.09 -6.91 -10.61
CA GLU A 228 5.81 -8.16 -10.33
C GLU A 228 4.87 -9.36 -10.24
N VAL A 229 3.73 -9.21 -9.55
CA VAL A 229 2.69 -10.24 -9.49
C VAL A 229 2.21 -10.64 -10.88
N MET A 230 1.94 -9.67 -11.76
CA MET A 230 1.48 -9.93 -13.12
C MET A 230 2.58 -10.58 -13.97
N LYS A 231 3.82 -10.10 -13.86
CA LYS A 231 4.98 -10.70 -14.52
C LYS A 231 5.14 -12.17 -14.16
N ARG A 232 5.00 -12.53 -12.87
CA ARG A 232 5.08 -13.93 -12.41
C ARG A 232 3.89 -14.76 -12.88
N ALA A 233 2.70 -14.17 -12.92
CA ALA A 233 1.51 -14.84 -13.44
C ALA A 233 1.62 -15.16 -14.95
N THR A 234 2.24 -14.29 -15.74
CA THR A 234 2.42 -14.49 -17.19
C THR A 234 3.58 -15.40 -17.54
N SER A 235 4.66 -15.40 -16.77
CA SER A 235 5.85 -16.23 -17.04
C SER A 235 5.69 -17.71 -16.65
N GLY A 236 4.48 -18.14 -16.23
CA GLY A 236 4.23 -19.52 -15.83
C GLY A 236 4.98 -19.94 -14.55
N ILE A 237 5.64 -19.00 -13.87
CA ILE A 237 6.33 -19.21 -12.59
C ILE A 237 5.28 -19.23 -11.48
N ASN A 238 4.41 -20.23 -11.52
CA ASN A 238 3.58 -20.63 -10.39
C ASN A 238 3.87 -22.10 -10.08
N HIS A 239 4.17 -22.33 -8.80
CA HIS A 239 4.52 -23.61 -8.18
C HIS A 239 3.32 -24.58 -8.08
N GLY A 240 2.82 -25.06 -9.21
CA GLY A 240 1.78 -26.09 -9.25
C GLY A 240 1.56 -26.58 -10.67
N GLY A 241 2.22 -27.69 -11.03
CA GLY A 241 2.33 -28.22 -12.39
C GLY A 241 0.98 -28.43 -13.08
N GLY A 242 0.66 -27.50 -13.98
CA GLY A 242 -0.37 -27.66 -14.99
C GLY A 242 -0.08 -26.68 -16.11
N GLU A 243 0.11 -27.20 -17.32
CA GLU A 243 0.16 -26.40 -18.54
C GLU A 243 -1.10 -25.52 -18.62
N ARG A 244 -0.91 -24.21 -18.77
CA ARG A 244 -2.01 -23.27 -19.04
C ARG A 244 -2.03 -22.94 -20.53
N PRO A 245 -3.18 -23.07 -21.21
CA PRO A 245 -3.28 -22.75 -22.62
C PRO A 245 -3.42 -21.24 -22.85
N ASP A 246 -2.77 -20.81 -23.93
CA ASP A 246 -2.81 -19.57 -24.71
C ASP A 246 -2.69 -18.18 -24.03
N GLU A 247 -1.63 -17.53 -24.48
CA GLU A 247 -1.16 -16.18 -24.21
C GLU A 247 -2.16 -15.13 -24.70
N ALA A 248 -2.76 -14.43 -23.76
CA ALA A 248 -3.03 -13.00 -23.93
C ALA A 248 -2.58 -12.35 -22.62
N THR A 249 -1.30 -12.04 -22.48
CA THR A 249 -0.72 -11.38 -21.28
C THR A 249 -1.73 -10.45 -20.62
N LEU A 250 -2.03 -10.69 -19.33
CA LEU A 250 -2.91 -9.79 -18.58
C LEU A 250 -2.19 -8.45 -18.50
N GLU A 251 -2.53 -7.53 -19.40
CA GLU A 251 -1.84 -6.26 -19.50
C GLU A 251 -2.30 -5.39 -18.34
N LEU A 252 -1.45 -5.30 -17.31
CA LEU A 252 -1.60 -4.23 -16.35
C LEU A 252 -1.24 -2.92 -17.04
N VAL A 253 -2.26 -2.14 -17.37
CA VAL A 253 -2.07 -0.81 -17.93
C VAL A 253 -1.73 0.14 -16.78
N ASP A 254 -0.47 0.55 -16.69
CA ASP A 254 -0.05 1.65 -15.82
C ASP A 254 -0.65 2.95 -16.35
N TYR A 255 -1.80 3.32 -15.79
CA TYR A 255 -2.58 4.49 -16.21
C TYR A 255 -2.03 5.78 -15.60
N ARG A 256 -0.74 6.04 -15.80
CA ARG A 256 -0.06 7.28 -15.39
C ARG A 256 0.29 8.13 -16.62
N PRO A 257 -0.01 9.44 -16.61
CA PRO A 257 0.38 10.31 -17.70
C PRO A 257 1.89 10.25 -17.95
N ASN A 258 2.31 10.18 -19.21
CA ASN A 258 3.71 10.14 -19.62
C ASN A 258 4.37 11.53 -19.66
N PHE A 259 3.62 12.59 -19.35
CA PHE A 259 4.13 13.95 -19.27
C PHE A 259 4.43 14.36 -17.82
N ARG A 260 5.44 15.23 -17.67
CA ARG A 260 5.79 15.83 -16.38
C ARG A 260 5.25 17.24 -16.29
N LEU A 261 4.59 17.53 -15.18
CA LEU A 261 4.26 18.90 -14.80
C LEU A 261 5.38 19.45 -13.91
N GLY A 262 5.48 20.79 -13.85
CA GLY A 262 6.30 21.44 -12.84
C GLY A 262 5.91 20.96 -11.44
N ARG A 263 6.86 20.98 -10.51
CA ARG A 263 6.62 20.53 -9.13
C ARG A 263 6.21 21.71 -8.25
N ASP A 264 5.05 21.62 -7.60
CA ASP A 264 4.64 22.61 -6.61
C ASP A 264 5.64 22.61 -5.42
N PRO A 265 6.01 23.79 -4.90
CA PRO A 265 6.89 23.87 -3.75
C PRO A 265 6.16 23.45 -2.46
N VAL A 266 6.87 22.74 -1.60
CA VAL A 266 6.45 22.39 -0.24
C VAL A 266 7.54 22.87 0.71
N ASP A 267 7.13 23.62 1.74
CA ASP A 267 8.06 24.07 2.78
C ASP A 267 8.47 22.87 3.63
N VAL A 268 9.77 22.66 3.80
CA VAL A 268 10.31 21.51 4.56
C VAL A 268 11.15 22.01 5.73
N TYR A 269 10.69 21.65 6.93
CA TYR A 269 11.45 21.79 8.16
C TYR A 269 12.12 20.45 8.48
N VAL A 270 13.46 20.43 8.48
CA VAL A 270 14.25 19.22 8.69
C VAL A 270 14.88 19.27 10.08
N SER A 271 14.63 18.32 10.97
CA SER A 271 15.27 18.36 12.29
C SER A 271 15.52 16.97 12.87
N GLY A 272 16.62 16.84 13.62
CA GLY A 272 16.90 15.65 14.42
C GLY A 272 15.88 15.43 15.54
N GLU A 273 15.17 16.49 15.94
CA GLU A 273 14.17 16.48 17.00
C GLU A 273 12.78 16.02 16.53
N VAL A 274 12.56 15.90 15.21
CA VAL A 274 11.32 15.30 14.69
C VAL A 274 11.42 13.79 14.87
N ARG A 275 10.83 13.27 15.95
CA ARG A 275 10.87 11.85 16.35
C ARG A 275 9.50 11.41 16.82
N ALA A 276 9.28 10.09 16.80
CA ALA A 276 7.99 9.52 17.16
C ALA A 276 7.52 9.86 18.59
N ASN A 277 8.44 10.12 19.52
CA ASN A 277 8.15 10.48 20.91
C ASN A 277 8.11 11.99 21.18
N THR A 278 8.35 12.82 20.16
CA THR A 278 8.31 14.29 20.26
C THR A 278 7.21 14.89 19.38
N ILE A 279 6.38 14.07 18.73
CA ILE A 279 5.33 14.52 17.80
C ILE A 279 4.40 15.54 18.48
N ASP A 280 4.00 15.33 19.73
CA ASP A 280 3.15 16.27 20.46
C ASP A 280 3.82 17.64 20.58
N GLN A 281 5.09 17.68 20.99
CA GLN A 281 5.88 18.92 21.06
C GLN A 281 6.05 19.57 19.69
N GLN A 282 6.28 18.78 18.64
CA GLN A 282 6.46 19.28 17.28
C GLN A 282 5.16 19.86 16.68
N THR A 283 4.01 19.51 17.25
CA THR A 283 2.70 19.90 16.74
C THR A 283 1.92 20.82 17.67
N ALA A 284 2.37 21.00 18.91
CA ALA A 284 1.69 21.77 19.96
C ALA A 284 1.20 23.14 19.49
N GLU A 285 2.03 23.88 18.74
CA GLU A 285 1.68 25.20 18.23
C GLU A 285 0.49 25.18 17.25
N TYR A 286 0.23 24.06 16.56
CA TYR A 286 -0.84 23.91 15.56
C TYR A 286 -2.09 23.19 16.10
N GLN A 287 -2.01 22.60 17.28
CA GLN A 287 -3.14 21.88 17.87
C GLN A 287 -4.29 22.87 18.11
N ASN A 288 -5.52 22.42 17.85
CA ASN A 288 -6.74 23.21 18.04
C ASN A 288 -6.83 24.49 17.19
N GLN A 289 -5.92 24.68 16.23
CA GLN A 289 -6.05 25.76 15.26
C GLN A 289 -7.08 25.38 14.18
N PRO A 290 -8.20 26.11 14.04
CA PRO A 290 -9.31 25.68 13.18
C PRO A 290 -8.96 25.65 11.67
N HIS A 291 -7.93 26.41 11.28
CA HIS A 291 -7.49 26.56 9.89
C HIS A 291 -6.27 25.70 9.53
N VAL A 292 -5.75 24.93 10.50
CA VAL A 292 -4.61 24.01 10.31
C VAL A 292 -5.07 22.59 10.59
N HIS A 293 -4.62 21.66 9.76
CA HIS A 293 -4.81 20.22 9.97
C HIS A 293 -3.46 19.53 10.09
N ILE A 294 -3.33 18.63 11.05
CA ILE A 294 -2.10 17.90 11.31
C ILE A 294 -2.23 16.50 10.74
N ILE A 295 -1.20 16.03 10.01
CA ILE A 295 -1.13 14.66 9.53
C ILE A 295 0.09 13.97 10.13
N SER A 296 -0.14 12.97 11.00
CA SER A 296 0.91 12.22 11.71
C SER A 296 0.41 10.88 12.26
N ASN A 297 1.21 9.82 12.23
CA ASN A 297 0.82 8.46 12.66
C ASN A 297 0.72 8.25 14.19
N LYS A 298 0.94 9.27 15.04
CA LYS A 298 0.94 9.13 16.50
C LYS A 298 0.17 10.20 17.28
N LEU A 299 -0.81 10.83 16.64
CA LEU A 299 -1.73 11.75 17.31
C LEU A 299 -3.10 11.08 17.38
N SER A 300 -3.45 10.54 18.55
CA SER A 300 -4.75 9.87 18.77
C SER A 300 -5.83 10.79 19.32
N ASP A 301 -5.47 11.90 19.97
CA ASP A 301 -6.39 12.68 20.81
C ASP A 301 -6.39 14.18 20.48
N VAL A 302 -6.15 14.52 19.21
CA VAL A 302 -6.13 15.92 18.73
C VAL A 302 -7.20 16.08 17.66
N ASP A 303 -8.19 16.95 17.92
CA ASP A 303 -9.38 17.13 17.08
C ASP A 303 -9.07 17.50 15.62
N ASN A 304 -8.01 18.29 15.40
CA ASN A 304 -7.55 18.69 14.06
C ASN A 304 -6.41 17.82 13.52
N ALA A 305 -6.28 16.58 13.98
CA ALA A 305 -5.24 15.65 13.54
C ALA A 305 -5.81 14.34 12.96
N THR A 306 -5.10 13.78 12.00
CA THR A 306 -5.36 12.44 11.45
C THR A 306 -4.05 11.71 11.19
N ASN A 307 -4.06 10.38 11.21
CA ASN A 307 -2.92 9.63 10.69
C ASN A 307 -2.87 9.68 9.15
N HIS A 308 -1.75 9.28 8.55
CA HIS A 308 -1.57 9.38 7.10
C HIS A 308 -2.49 8.46 6.32
N HIS A 309 -2.85 7.31 6.89
CA HIS A 309 -3.78 6.38 6.28
C HIS A 309 -5.19 6.97 6.23
N SER A 310 -5.68 7.48 7.36
CA SER A 310 -6.99 8.13 7.47
C SER A 310 -7.08 9.41 6.65
N ALA A 311 -5.97 10.11 6.41
CA ALA A 311 -5.95 11.28 5.53
C ALA A 311 -6.21 10.93 4.05
N ARG A 312 -6.07 9.67 3.64
CA ARG A 312 -6.47 9.20 2.30
C ARG A 312 -7.98 9.40 2.13
N GLY A 313 -8.42 9.78 0.94
CA GLY A 313 -9.85 10.05 0.67
C GLY A 313 -10.47 11.30 1.31
N ILE A 314 -9.87 11.94 2.32
CA ILE A 314 -10.46 13.14 2.95
C ILE A 314 -10.38 14.34 2.02
N ASN A 315 -11.54 14.86 1.61
CA ASN A 315 -11.66 16.02 0.71
C ASN A 315 -11.67 17.36 1.46
N ASP A 316 -12.09 17.37 2.72
CA ASP A 316 -12.27 18.58 3.54
C ASP A 316 -10.95 19.28 3.92
N LEU A 317 -9.81 18.65 3.61
CA LEU A 317 -8.49 19.22 3.84
C LEU A 317 -8.07 20.23 2.77
N THR A 318 -8.81 20.31 1.65
CA THR A 318 -8.52 21.17 0.50
C THR A 318 -8.31 22.64 0.88
N HIS A 319 -9.09 23.15 1.84
CA HIS A 319 -9.07 24.57 2.22
C HIS A 319 -8.28 24.85 3.50
N LYS A 320 -7.61 23.84 4.06
CA LYS A 320 -6.84 23.96 5.31
C LYS A 320 -5.34 24.10 5.01
N ASN A 321 -4.64 24.79 5.90
CA ASN A 321 -3.20 24.64 5.99
C ASN A 321 -2.91 23.24 6.53
N ILE A 322 -1.84 22.60 6.06
CA ILE A 322 -1.46 21.26 6.51
C ILE A 322 -0.08 21.29 7.12
N VAL A 323 0.05 20.69 8.30
CA VAL A 323 1.33 20.34 8.91
C VAL A 323 1.47 18.83 8.88
N GLN A 324 2.36 18.36 8.01
CA GLN A 324 2.67 16.95 7.86
C GLN A 324 3.91 16.62 8.68
N ILE A 325 3.83 15.59 9.54
CA ILE A 325 4.98 15.10 10.31
C ILE A 325 5.38 13.73 9.79
N VAL A 326 6.63 13.59 9.32
CA VAL A 326 7.16 12.32 8.82
C VAL A 326 8.35 11.87 9.67
N THR A 327 8.19 10.70 10.30
CA THR A 327 9.22 10.02 11.10
C THR A 327 9.54 8.66 10.49
N MET A 328 10.57 7.99 11.01
CA MET A 328 10.82 6.58 10.68
C MET A 328 9.56 5.73 10.93
N PHE A 329 9.33 4.75 10.06
CA PHE A 329 8.27 3.75 10.24
C PHE A 329 8.46 2.93 11.53
N PRO A 330 7.38 2.41 12.14
CA PRO A 330 7.50 1.39 13.16
C PRO A 330 8.33 0.19 12.68
N PRO A 331 9.04 -0.51 13.59
CA PRO A 331 9.87 -1.66 13.24
C PRO A 331 9.17 -2.72 12.40
N VAL A 332 7.93 -3.08 12.78
CA VAL A 332 7.13 -4.08 12.04
C VAL A 332 6.93 -3.68 10.58
N GLN A 333 6.47 -2.45 10.34
CA GLN A 333 6.25 -1.94 8.99
C GLN A 333 7.56 -1.82 8.18
N TYR A 334 8.66 -1.43 8.83
CA TYR A 334 9.98 -1.41 8.18
C TYR A 334 10.36 -2.82 7.71
N LYS A 335 10.28 -3.82 8.60
CA LYS A 335 10.67 -5.20 8.28
C LYS A 335 9.80 -5.80 7.17
N GLU A 336 8.49 -5.53 7.20
CA GLU A 336 7.57 -5.93 6.12
C GLU A 336 7.97 -5.33 4.77
N LEU A 337 8.30 -4.03 4.73
CA LEU A 337 8.74 -3.36 3.50
C LEU A 337 10.09 -3.88 3.01
N ARG A 338 11.01 -4.26 3.90
CA ARG A 338 12.30 -4.89 3.53
C ARG A 338 12.11 -6.32 3.00
N ALA A 339 11.23 -7.10 3.61
CA ALA A 339 10.86 -8.42 3.12
C ALA A 339 10.19 -8.32 1.73
N LEU A 340 9.24 -7.41 1.56
CA LEU A 340 8.63 -7.14 0.26
C LEU A 340 9.67 -6.66 -0.76
N GLY A 341 10.61 -5.82 -0.37
CA GLY A 341 11.72 -5.37 -1.23
C GLY A 341 12.59 -6.54 -1.68
N SER A 342 12.95 -7.43 -0.75
CA SER A 342 13.71 -8.65 -1.05
C SER A 342 12.98 -9.56 -2.05
N TRP A 343 11.65 -9.67 -1.91
CA TRP A 343 10.81 -10.42 -2.86
C TRP A 343 10.76 -9.78 -4.26
N LEU A 344 10.69 -8.44 -4.33
CA LEU A 344 10.71 -7.68 -5.59
C LEU A 344 12.12 -7.55 -6.20
N GLY A 345 13.18 -7.92 -5.49
CA GLY A 345 14.56 -7.61 -5.88
C GLY A 345 14.88 -6.12 -5.84
N ARG A 346 14.31 -5.38 -4.87
CA ARG A 346 14.45 -3.93 -4.69
C ARG A 346 14.94 -3.59 -3.28
N ASP A 347 15.76 -2.55 -3.18
CA ASP A 347 16.34 -2.05 -1.94
C ASP A 347 15.85 -0.63 -1.57
N ASP A 348 14.87 -0.11 -2.29
CA ASP A 348 14.35 1.25 -2.16
C ASP A 348 12.88 1.32 -1.71
N LEU A 349 12.24 0.18 -1.39
CA LEU A 349 10.82 0.16 -1.05
C LEU A 349 10.46 0.96 0.21
N VAL A 350 11.33 0.97 1.23
CA VAL A 350 11.07 1.75 2.45
C VAL A 350 11.04 3.24 2.13
N ARG A 351 12.01 3.71 1.34
CA ARG A 351 12.06 5.11 0.87
C ARG A 351 10.89 5.45 -0.05
N LEU A 352 10.54 4.57 -1.00
CA LEU A 352 9.37 4.74 -1.86
C LEU A 352 8.07 4.86 -1.06
N SER A 353 7.91 4.06 0.00
CA SER A 353 6.74 4.13 0.90
C SER A 353 6.64 5.49 1.60
N HIS A 354 7.75 6.08 2.03
CA HIS A 354 7.77 7.47 2.54
C HIS A 354 7.38 8.49 1.48
N ILE A 355 7.91 8.35 0.27
CA ILE A 355 7.57 9.25 -0.85
C ILE A 355 6.08 9.16 -1.17
N ASP A 356 5.49 7.96 -1.14
CA ASP A 356 4.05 7.75 -1.33
C ASP A 356 3.24 8.44 -0.21
N GLN A 357 3.66 8.30 1.05
CA GLN A 357 3.05 8.99 2.20
C GLN A 357 3.15 10.52 2.10
N ILE A 358 4.29 11.05 1.67
CA ILE A 358 4.49 12.49 1.42
C ILE A 358 3.58 12.97 0.29
N ASN A 359 3.59 12.27 -0.84
CA ASN A 359 2.79 12.63 -2.01
C ASN A 359 1.29 12.68 -1.69
N GLN A 360 0.79 11.71 -0.92
CA GLN A 360 -0.62 11.62 -0.54
C GLN A 360 -1.08 12.78 0.35
N SER A 361 -0.29 13.09 1.37
CA SER A 361 -0.58 14.19 2.29
C SER A 361 -0.47 15.55 1.60
N CYS A 362 0.59 15.75 0.80
CA CYS A 362 0.72 16.97 0.00
C CYS A 362 -0.47 17.15 -0.95
N GLY A 363 -0.91 16.08 -1.64
CA GLY A 363 -2.04 16.14 -2.57
C GLY A 363 -3.41 16.49 -1.95
N ARG A 364 -3.50 16.57 -0.62
CA ARG A 364 -4.73 16.99 0.07
C ARG A 364 -5.02 18.48 -0.11
N ASN A 365 -3.99 19.32 -0.08
CA ASN A 365 -4.13 20.77 -0.28
C ASN A 365 -3.16 21.35 -1.34
N ARG A 366 -2.33 20.51 -1.97
CA ARG A 366 -1.51 20.82 -3.15
C ARG A 366 -2.06 20.16 -4.42
N GLY A 367 -1.59 20.58 -5.60
CA GLY A 367 -2.13 20.18 -6.90
C GLY A 367 -3.12 21.22 -7.47
N PRO A 368 -4.19 20.84 -8.22
CA PRO A 368 -5.23 21.79 -8.68
C PRO A 368 -5.95 22.48 -7.51
N ARG A 369 -5.77 21.95 -6.31
CA ARG A 369 -6.28 22.45 -5.03
C ARG A 369 -5.40 23.52 -4.39
N ASN A 370 -4.28 23.91 -5.01
CA ASN A 370 -3.34 24.90 -4.46
C ASN A 370 -3.95 26.31 -4.49
N GLN A 371 -4.92 26.57 -3.61
CA GLN A 371 -5.65 27.83 -3.46
C GLN A 371 -4.94 28.77 -2.47
N GLY A 372 -3.60 28.84 -2.57
CA GLY A 372 -2.77 29.63 -1.65
C GLY A 372 -2.65 29.05 -0.23
N LYS A 373 -3.06 27.80 0.00
CA LYS A 373 -2.94 27.14 1.31
C LYS A 373 -1.51 26.70 1.56
N ARG A 374 -1.07 26.74 2.82
CA ARG A 374 0.29 26.33 3.21
C ARG A 374 0.33 24.82 3.47
N HIS A 375 1.42 24.21 3.06
CA HIS A 375 1.79 22.84 3.42
C HIS A 375 3.21 22.88 3.97
N LEU A 376 3.35 22.53 5.25
CA LEU A 376 4.62 22.41 5.95
C LEU A 376 4.89 20.94 6.25
N LEU A 377 5.99 20.42 5.71
CA LEU A 377 6.50 19.11 6.04
C LEU A 377 7.57 19.24 7.14
N LYS A 378 7.31 18.72 8.35
CA LYS A 378 8.35 18.49 9.35
C LYS A 378 8.85 17.06 9.23
N ILE A 379 10.15 16.88 8.98
CA ILE A 379 10.75 15.56 8.73
C ILE A 379 12.00 15.34 9.58
N ASN A 380 12.19 14.10 10.02
CA ASN A 380 13.43 13.71 10.70
C ASN A 380 14.66 13.92 9.81
N LEU A 381 15.72 14.53 10.33
CA LEU A 381 16.95 14.82 9.58
C LEU A 381 17.59 13.57 8.95
N LYS A 382 17.65 12.45 9.69
CA LYS A 382 18.23 11.21 9.16
C LYS A 382 17.37 10.66 8.02
N LEU A 383 16.05 10.64 8.20
CA LEU A 383 15.12 10.22 7.14
C LEU A 383 15.25 11.11 5.90
N PHE A 384 15.30 12.44 6.08
CA PHE A 384 15.49 13.36 4.97
C PHE A 384 16.76 13.07 4.17
N ARG A 385 17.88 12.79 4.84
CA ARG A 385 19.14 12.39 4.17
C ARG A 385 18.99 11.08 3.41
N LEU A 386 18.34 10.09 4.02
CA LEU A 386 18.11 8.77 3.41
C LEU A 386 17.24 8.85 2.15
N LEU A 387 16.22 9.72 2.15
CA LEU A 387 15.41 9.97 0.95
C LEU A 387 16.25 10.62 -0.14
N ASN A 388 17.00 11.69 0.18
CA ASN A 388 17.83 12.40 -0.80
C ASN A 388 18.98 11.54 -1.37
N ALA A 389 19.48 10.58 -0.60
CA ALA A 389 20.51 9.63 -1.04
C ALA A 389 19.98 8.55 -2.01
N CYS A 390 18.67 8.52 -2.29
CA CYS A 390 18.04 7.53 -3.17
C CYS A 390 17.38 8.21 -4.38
N PRO A 391 18.11 8.32 -5.51
CA PRO A 391 17.59 8.98 -6.72
C PRO A 391 16.30 8.34 -7.25
N SER A 392 16.16 7.01 -7.16
CA SER A 392 14.95 6.31 -7.61
C SER A 392 13.72 6.74 -6.82
N ALA A 393 13.82 6.87 -5.49
CA ALA A 393 12.72 7.36 -4.66
C ALA A 393 12.43 8.85 -4.90
N MET A 394 13.45 9.70 -4.97
CA MET A 394 13.26 11.15 -5.20
C MET A 394 12.72 11.49 -6.59
N LYS A 395 12.90 10.60 -7.58
CA LYS A 395 12.27 10.72 -8.90
C LYS A 395 10.74 10.66 -8.80
N GLU A 396 10.21 9.88 -7.86
CA GLU A 396 8.77 9.68 -7.63
C GLU A 396 8.15 10.77 -6.72
N LEU A 397 8.98 11.62 -6.10
CA LEU A 397 8.49 12.78 -5.36
C LEU A 397 7.87 13.79 -6.34
N ARG A 398 6.60 14.13 -6.12
CA ARG A 398 5.82 15.02 -7.01
C ARG A 398 6.00 16.51 -6.70
N TYR A 399 6.63 16.82 -5.57
CA TYR A 399 6.74 18.16 -5.02
C TYR A 399 8.20 18.61 -4.96
N ALA A 400 8.44 19.92 -5.05
CA ALA A 400 9.75 20.50 -4.90
C ALA A 400 9.95 20.89 -3.43
N PHE A 401 10.96 20.33 -2.77
CA PHE A 401 11.26 20.70 -1.40
C PHE A 401 11.92 22.06 -1.33
N ARG A 402 11.32 22.97 -0.56
CA ARG A 402 11.90 24.24 -0.15
C ARG A 402 12.31 24.10 1.31
N THR A 403 13.57 23.73 1.53
CA THR A 403 14.10 23.53 2.88
C THR A 403 14.35 24.86 3.56
N THR A 404 13.74 25.08 4.72
CA THR A 404 14.16 26.12 5.65
C THR A 404 15.26 25.56 6.53
N VAL A 405 16.42 26.24 6.54
CA VAL A 405 17.59 25.90 7.36
C VAL A 405 17.63 26.86 8.54
N ASP A 406 17.36 26.38 9.75
CA ASP A 406 17.54 27.13 11.00
C ASP A 406 19.03 27.14 11.42
N ALA A 407 19.38 28.03 12.36
CA ALA A 407 20.77 28.21 12.81
C ALA A 407 21.39 26.94 13.42
N ASN A 408 20.57 26.00 13.93
CA ASN A 408 21.02 24.72 14.48
C ASN A 408 21.32 23.69 13.38
N GLN A 409 20.93 23.95 12.12
CA GLN A 409 21.16 23.06 10.98
C GLN A 409 22.44 23.37 10.20
N ILE A 410 23.01 24.58 10.31
CA ILE A 410 24.28 24.97 9.63
C ILE A 410 25.45 24.07 10.06
N GLY A 411 25.47 23.63 11.32
CA GLY A 411 26.49 22.69 11.82
C GLY A 411 26.32 21.25 11.35
N ASN A 412 25.14 20.88 10.85
CA ASN A 412 24.80 19.50 10.48
C ASN A 412 24.99 19.21 8.99
N THR A 413 24.94 20.21 8.11
CA THR A 413 25.16 20.05 6.65
C THR A 413 26.62 19.79 6.26
N VAL A 414 27.58 19.98 7.17
CA VAL A 414 29.03 19.93 6.88
C VAL A 414 29.69 18.60 7.31
N ARG A 415 28.97 17.69 7.97
CA ARG A 415 29.55 16.38 8.33
C ARG A 415 29.25 15.34 7.24
N PRO A 416 30.25 14.84 6.50
CA PRO A 416 30.08 13.64 5.70
C PRO A 416 29.79 12.45 6.62
N LEU A 417 29.12 11.43 6.05
CA LEU A 417 28.77 10.18 6.72
C LEU A 417 30.00 9.48 7.30
#